data_AF-A0A813S3X2-F1
#
_entry.id   AF-A0A813S3X2-F1
#
_cell.length_a   1.000
_cell.length_b   1.000
_cell.length_c   1.000
_cell.angle_alpha   90.00
_cell.angle_beta   90.00
_cell.angle_gamma   90.00
#
_symmetry.space_group_name_H-M   'P 1'
#
loop_
_entity.id
_entity.type
_entity.pdbx_description
1 polymer ?
#
loop_
_entity_poly.entity_id
_entity_poly.type
_entity_poly.pdbx_seq_one_letter_code
_entity_poly.pdbx_strand_id
1 'polypeptide(L)'
;MLVANSYLTGFVLGIETLSMGVFTLQNDLKQIEYQDSLCIIRGYLSYSLCAVENYSFLAEALYRYMMVVYPNYLFWQSARTQLLFLCSTWIFALIFPIPFIFTGGIIYNVDNQICQLPFQLSISLVFAATCVFALPMSMTIFIYLRLVQYVKEMSRRVVLTNSLSRAKRELKMVRRLVILVIIIFAVASPYALFVLISFFTAPPKYHFRIGYIFIDLSVASVMIALLQFTDPLKASIKKIIYGRSNTVIPTMT
;
A
#
# COMPACT_ATOMS: atom_id res chain seq x y z
N MET A 1 9.25 11.60 6.35
CA MET A 1 8.70 10.60 7.29
C MET A 1 7.68 9.71 6.61
N LEU A 2 6.65 10.28 5.98
CA LEU A 2 5.57 9.51 5.34
C LEU A 2 6.05 8.50 4.28
N VAL A 3 6.99 8.88 3.40
CA VAL A 3 7.58 7.95 2.42
C VAL A 3 8.18 6.72 3.11
N ALA A 4 8.94 6.92 4.19
CA ALA A 4 9.55 5.80 4.93
C ALA A 4 8.51 4.89 5.58
N ASN A 5 7.35 5.44 5.98
CA ASN A 5 6.23 4.62 6.44
C ASN A 5 5.71 3.72 5.33
N SER A 6 5.46 4.24 4.12
CA SER A 6 5.00 3.44 2.99
C SER A 6 5.95 2.27 2.66
N TYR A 7 7.27 2.48 2.77
CA TYR A 7 8.26 1.40 2.64
C TYR A 7 8.17 0.37 3.76
N LEU A 8 8.14 0.83 5.01
CA LEU A 8 8.07 -0.06 6.16
C LEU A 8 6.79 -0.90 6.11
N THR A 9 5.66 -0.27 5.82
CA THR A 9 4.37 -0.94 5.69
C THR A 9 4.38 -1.95 4.55
N GLY A 10 4.83 -1.58 3.35
CA GLY A 10 4.92 -2.53 2.23
C GLY A 10 5.85 -3.71 2.52
N PHE A 11 6.96 -3.48 3.24
CA PHE A 11 7.84 -4.55 3.69
C PHE A 11 7.17 -5.49 4.71
N VAL A 12 6.49 -4.92 5.72
CA VAL A 12 5.78 -5.71 6.73
C VAL A 12 4.61 -6.48 6.12
N LEU A 13 3.86 -5.86 5.20
CA LEU A 13 2.81 -6.53 4.43
C LEU A 13 3.38 -7.68 3.57
N GLY A 14 4.55 -7.48 2.96
CA GLY A 14 5.25 -8.55 2.24
C GLY A 14 5.63 -9.73 3.14
N ILE A 15 6.08 -9.49 4.38
CA ILE A 15 6.36 -10.56 5.35
C ILE A 15 5.08 -11.29 5.75
N GLU A 16 4.00 -10.55 5.99
CA GLU A 16 2.73 -11.10 6.43
C GLU A 16 2.08 -11.98 5.35
N THR A 17 2.03 -11.50 4.11
CA THR A 17 1.56 -12.26 2.94
C THR A 17 2.39 -13.51 2.70
N LEU A 18 3.73 -13.42 2.78
CA LEU A 18 4.61 -14.59 2.72
C LEU A 18 4.33 -15.59 3.85
N SER A 19 4.08 -15.11 5.07
CA SER A 19 3.74 -15.96 6.21
C SER A 19 2.43 -16.71 5.97
N MET A 20 1.40 -16.04 5.44
CA MET A 20 0.14 -16.68 5.04
C MET A 20 0.34 -17.71 3.92
N GLY A 21 1.16 -17.38 2.92
CA GLY A 21 1.48 -18.30 1.82
C GLY A 21 2.18 -19.57 2.30
N VAL A 22 3.16 -19.44 3.21
CA VAL A 22 3.84 -20.60 3.83
C VAL A 22 2.87 -21.44 4.65
N PHE A 23 2.00 -20.82 5.44
CA PHE A 23 0.99 -21.54 6.24
C PHE A 23 0.04 -22.35 5.35
N THR A 24 -0.49 -21.72 4.30
CA THR A 24 -1.35 -22.36 3.30
C THR A 24 -0.63 -23.54 2.65
N LEU A 25 0.61 -23.34 2.19
CA LEU A 25 1.42 -24.39 1.56
C LEU A 25 1.68 -25.57 2.51
N GLN A 26 1.94 -25.32 3.79
CA GLN A 26 2.18 -26.38 4.77
C GLN A 26 0.93 -27.23 5.01
N ASN A 27 -0.24 -26.61 5.10
CA ASN A 27 -1.51 -27.32 5.25
C ASN A 27 -1.84 -28.15 4.01
N ASP A 28 -1.59 -27.61 2.81
CA ASP A 28 -1.75 -28.34 1.55
C ASP A 28 -0.81 -29.55 1.45
N LEU A 29 0.48 -29.37 1.75
CA LEU A 29 1.47 -30.46 1.68
C LEU A 29 1.16 -31.60 2.66
N LYS A 30 0.59 -31.28 3.82
CA LYS A 30 0.19 -32.26 4.83
C LYS A 30 -1.23 -32.80 4.60
N GLN A 31 -1.97 -32.25 3.64
CA GLN A 31 -3.39 -32.54 3.40
C GLN A 31 -4.24 -32.42 4.67
N ILE A 32 -3.98 -31.39 5.48
CA ILE A 32 -4.71 -31.11 6.73
C ILE A 32 -5.50 -29.80 6.61
N GLU A 33 -6.70 -29.82 7.19
CA GLU A 33 -7.51 -28.63 7.40
C GLU A 33 -7.30 -28.17 8.85
N TYR A 34 -6.24 -27.38 9.07
CA TYR A 34 -5.83 -26.96 10.39
C TYR A 34 -5.93 -25.44 10.55
N GLN A 35 -6.77 -25.02 11.48
CA GLN A 35 -6.81 -23.65 11.98
C GLN A 35 -5.90 -23.54 13.21
N ASP A 36 -4.89 -22.68 13.14
CA ASP A 36 -4.06 -22.36 14.30
C ASP A 36 -4.65 -21.18 15.12
N SER A 37 -4.11 -20.96 16.32
CA SER A 37 -4.54 -19.88 17.21
C SER A 37 -4.24 -18.48 16.67
N LEU A 38 -3.29 -18.37 15.72
CA LEU A 38 -2.89 -17.10 15.12
C LEU A 38 -3.73 -16.73 13.89
N CYS A 39 -4.62 -17.59 13.41
CA CYS A 39 -5.36 -17.41 12.18
C CYS A 39 -6.13 -16.07 12.15
N ILE A 40 -6.93 -15.79 13.19
CA ILE A 40 -7.69 -14.53 13.31
C ILE A 40 -6.74 -13.32 13.36
N ILE A 41 -5.61 -13.45 14.05
CA ILE A 41 -4.59 -12.40 14.16
C ILE A 41 -3.98 -12.11 12.78
N ARG A 42 -3.67 -13.14 11.99
CA ARG A 42 -3.17 -12.96 10.62
C ARG A 42 -4.18 -12.20 9.76
N GLY A 43 -5.44 -12.65 9.73
CA GLY A 43 -6.49 -11.95 8.98
C GLY A 43 -6.66 -10.49 9.41
N TYR A 44 -6.66 -10.22 10.72
CA TYR A 44 -6.70 -8.85 11.25
C TYR A 44 -5.51 -8.01 10.79
N LEU A 45 -4.29 -8.58 10.84
CA LEU A 45 -3.08 -7.90 10.40
C LEU A 45 -3.10 -7.62 8.90
N SER A 46 -3.57 -8.52 8.04
CA SER A 46 -3.66 -8.26 6.59
C SER A 46 -4.58 -7.08 6.29
N TYR A 47 -5.77 -7.03 6.90
CA TYR A 47 -6.69 -5.90 6.71
C TYR A 47 -6.11 -4.59 7.26
N SER A 48 -5.46 -4.64 8.42
CA SER A 48 -4.81 -3.47 9.02
C SER A 48 -3.67 -2.95 8.14
N LEU A 49 -2.77 -3.83 7.69
CA LEU A 49 -1.60 -3.46 6.88
C LEU A 49 -1.99 -2.95 5.49
N CYS A 50 -2.97 -3.59 4.84
CA CYS A 50 -3.55 -3.09 3.60
C CYS A 50 -4.15 -1.68 3.79
N ALA A 51 -4.84 -1.43 4.91
CA ALA A 51 -5.35 -0.10 5.22
C ALA A 51 -4.21 0.90 5.44
N VAL A 52 -3.18 0.57 6.23
CA VAL A 52 -2.01 1.45 6.44
C VAL A 52 -1.35 1.78 5.11
N GLU A 53 -1.16 0.82 4.20
CA GLU A 53 -0.47 1.03 2.92
C GLU A 53 -1.25 2.02 2.04
N ASN A 54 -2.53 1.75 1.79
CA ASN A 54 -3.36 2.59 0.93
C ASN A 54 -3.53 4.02 1.51
N TYR A 55 -3.74 4.13 2.82
CA TYR A 55 -3.85 5.44 3.46
C TYR A 55 -2.50 6.15 3.59
N SER A 56 -1.36 5.46 3.55
CA SER A 56 -0.05 6.09 3.48
C SER A 56 0.13 6.84 2.16
N PHE A 57 -0.29 6.24 1.04
CA PHE A 57 -0.28 6.94 -0.25
C PHE A 57 -1.21 8.16 -0.25
N LEU A 58 -2.40 8.04 0.35
CA LEU A 58 -3.32 9.17 0.51
C LEU A 58 -2.71 10.28 1.38
N ALA A 59 -2.13 9.94 2.53
CA ALA A 59 -1.49 10.88 3.44
C ALA A 59 -0.33 11.61 2.78
N GLU A 60 0.49 10.89 2.00
CA GLU A 60 1.55 11.50 1.19
C GLU A 60 1.00 12.47 0.14
N ALA A 61 -0.06 12.08 -0.58
CA ALA A 61 -0.69 12.93 -1.58
C ALA A 61 -1.28 14.20 -0.96
N LEU A 62 -2.02 14.06 0.16
CA LEU A 62 -2.58 15.18 0.92
C LEU A 62 -1.48 16.12 1.42
N TYR A 63 -0.45 15.58 2.06
CA TYR A 63 0.66 16.38 2.57
C TYR A 63 1.32 17.21 1.47
N ARG A 64 1.61 16.60 0.32
CA ARG A 64 2.20 17.29 -0.84
C ARG A 64 1.26 18.34 -1.42
N TYR A 65 -0.03 18.04 -1.50
CA TYR A 65 -1.03 19.01 -1.95
C TYR A 65 -1.06 20.24 -1.04
N MET A 66 -1.11 20.05 0.28
CA MET A 66 -1.10 21.15 1.25
C MET A 66 0.19 21.99 1.15
N MET A 67 1.33 21.34 0.95
CA MET A 67 2.63 22.00 0.75
C MET A 67 2.67 22.89 -0.51
N VAL A 68 1.95 22.51 -1.56
CA VAL A 68 1.91 23.27 -2.83
C VAL A 68 0.88 24.39 -2.78
N VAL A 69 -0.30 24.13 -2.25
CA VAL A 69 -1.42 25.10 -2.24
C VAL A 69 -1.26 26.15 -1.13
N TYR A 70 -0.67 25.77 0.01
CA TYR A 70 -0.50 26.63 1.18
C TYR A 70 0.98 26.82 1.56
N PRO A 71 1.82 27.36 0.65
CA PRO A 71 3.27 27.43 0.87
C PRO A 71 3.69 28.36 2.02
N ASN A 72 2.86 29.34 2.39
CA ASN A 72 3.17 30.31 3.45
C ASN A 72 2.83 29.82 4.87
N TYR A 73 2.11 28.71 4.98
CA TYR A 73 1.68 28.17 6.27
C TYR A 73 2.72 27.20 6.80
N LEU A 74 3.60 27.69 7.69
CA LEU A 74 4.68 26.91 8.32
C LEU A 74 4.17 25.64 9.03
N PHE A 75 2.93 25.65 9.52
CA PHE A 75 2.29 24.48 10.11
C PHE A 75 2.39 23.24 9.21
N TRP A 76 1.96 23.35 7.95
CA TRP A 76 1.97 22.22 7.00
C TRP A 76 3.37 21.74 6.61
N GLN A 77 4.40 22.56 6.83
CA GLN A 77 5.79 22.19 6.55
C GLN A 77 6.45 21.47 7.72
N SER A 78 5.81 21.47 8.89
CA SER A 78 6.39 20.93 10.12
C SER A 78 6.43 19.40 10.12
N ALA A 79 7.45 18.84 10.79
CA ALA A 79 7.51 17.41 11.07
C ALA A 79 6.34 16.93 11.95
N ARG A 80 5.78 17.82 12.78
CA ARG A 80 4.61 17.53 13.62
C ARG A 80 3.39 17.20 12.76
N THR A 81 3.18 17.90 11.66
CA THR A 81 2.07 17.60 10.74
C THR A 81 2.26 16.26 10.04
N GLN A 82 3.49 15.91 9.62
CA GLN A 82 3.75 14.56 9.08
C GLN A 82 3.48 13.48 10.13
N LEU A 83 3.85 13.73 11.39
CA LEU A 83 3.58 12.80 12.49
C LEU A 83 2.07 12.67 12.76
N LEU A 84 1.30 13.75 12.69
CA LEU A 84 -0.16 13.69 12.82
C LEU A 84 -0.78 12.81 11.74
N PHE A 85 -0.43 13.01 10.46
CA PHE A 85 -0.90 12.16 9.37
C PHE A 85 -0.54 10.68 9.58
N LEU A 86 0.69 10.43 10.04
CA LEU A 86 1.17 9.09 10.35
C LEU A 86 0.34 8.44 11.46
N CYS A 87 0.21 9.10 12.62
CA CYS A 87 -0.55 8.62 13.75
C CYS A 87 -2.02 8.38 13.38
N SER A 88 -2.65 9.30 12.66
CA SER A 88 -4.04 9.15 12.20
C SER A 88 -4.21 7.93 11.29
N THR A 89 -3.25 7.69 10.38
CA THR A 89 -3.27 6.53 9.47
C THR A 89 -3.22 5.21 10.25
N TRP A 90 -2.29 5.09 11.20
CA TRP A 90 -2.13 3.89 12.02
C TRP A 90 -3.31 3.67 12.97
N ILE A 91 -3.79 4.71 13.64
CA ILE A 91 -4.96 4.63 14.53
C ILE A 91 -6.18 4.14 13.74
N PHE A 92 -6.46 4.75 12.58
CA PHE A 92 -7.57 4.32 11.73
C PHE A 92 -7.41 2.86 11.30
N ALA A 93 -6.24 2.50 10.79
CA ALA A 93 -5.99 1.16 10.24
C ALA A 93 -6.05 0.05 11.29
N LEU A 94 -5.70 0.33 12.55
CA LEU A 94 -5.82 -0.62 13.65
C LEU A 94 -7.25 -0.69 14.20
N ILE A 95 -8.00 0.40 14.19
CA ILE A 95 -9.38 0.42 14.68
C ILE A 95 -10.34 -0.20 13.66
N PHE A 96 -10.12 0.06 12.37
CA PHE A 96 -11.01 -0.34 11.28
C PHE A 96 -11.39 -1.83 11.26
N PRO A 97 -10.49 -2.80 11.47
CA PRO A 97 -10.82 -4.22 11.43
C PRO A 97 -11.33 -4.79 12.76
N ILE A 98 -11.31 -4.03 13.86
CA ILE A 98 -11.79 -4.46 15.19
C ILE A 98 -13.25 -4.94 15.16
N PRO A 99 -14.20 -4.25 14.48
CA PRO A 99 -15.57 -4.72 14.38
C PRO A 99 -15.69 -6.12 13.76
N PHE A 100 -14.78 -6.50 12.84
CA PHE A 100 -14.78 -7.83 12.24
C PHE A 100 -14.36 -8.93 13.22
N ILE A 101 -13.59 -8.60 14.25
CA ILE A 101 -13.26 -9.52 15.34
C ILE A 101 -14.50 -9.72 16.22
N PHE A 102 -15.13 -8.63 16.68
CA PHE A 102 -16.28 -8.72 17.59
C PHE A 102 -17.52 -9.33 16.95
N THR A 103 -17.70 -9.16 15.64
CA THR A 103 -18.81 -9.76 14.89
C THR A 103 -18.52 -11.18 14.41
N GLY A 104 -17.32 -11.72 14.66
CA GLY A 104 -16.92 -13.03 14.13
C GLY A 104 -16.83 -13.07 12.61
N GLY A 105 -16.57 -11.92 11.97
CA GLY A 105 -16.49 -11.81 10.51
C GLY A 105 -15.22 -12.43 9.92
N ILE A 106 -14.11 -12.41 10.64
CA ILE A 106 -12.86 -13.09 10.22
C ILE A 106 -12.95 -14.56 10.62
N ILE A 107 -13.14 -15.42 9.63
CA ILE A 107 -13.29 -16.86 9.83
C ILE A 107 -12.26 -17.64 9.02
N TYR A 108 -11.88 -18.82 9.52
CA TYR A 108 -11.05 -19.74 8.74
C TYR A 108 -11.85 -20.31 7.59
N ASN A 109 -11.39 -20.07 6.37
CA ASN A 109 -11.98 -20.63 5.17
C ASN A 109 -11.21 -21.89 4.79
N VAL A 110 -11.88 -23.05 4.87
CA VAL A 110 -11.29 -24.37 4.61
C VAL A 110 -10.81 -24.52 3.18
N ASP A 111 -11.57 -24.01 2.20
CA ASP A 111 -11.21 -24.11 0.78
C ASP A 111 -9.95 -23.31 0.46
N ASN A 112 -9.76 -22.16 1.12
CA ASN A 112 -8.62 -21.28 0.90
C ASN A 112 -7.48 -21.46 1.92
N GLN A 113 -7.71 -22.22 3.00
CA GLN A 113 -6.82 -22.43 4.14
C GLN A 113 -6.26 -21.14 4.77
N ILE A 114 -7.05 -20.08 4.78
CA ILE A 114 -6.70 -18.76 5.34
C ILE A 114 -7.85 -18.19 6.17
N CYS A 115 -7.52 -17.28 7.10
CA CYS A 115 -8.50 -16.51 7.85
C CYS A 115 -8.78 -15.16 7.18
N GLN A 116 -10.03 -14.91 6.84
CA GLN A 116 -10.46 -13.72 6.12
C GLN A 116 -11.97 -13.49 6.28
N LEU A 117 -12.45 -12.35 5.80
CA LEU A 117 -13.89 -12.14 5.60
C LEU A 117 -14.41 -13.12 4.53
N PRO A 118 -15.59 -13.71 4.73
CA PRO A 118 -16.19 -14.58 3.71
C PRO A 118 -16.45 -13.79 2.43
N PHE A 119 -16.13 -14.39 1.27
CA PHE A 119 -16.32 -13.80 -0.06
C PHE A 119 -17.78 -13.78 -0.56
N GLN A 120 -18.72 -13.96 0.37
CA GLN A 120 -20.14 -13.78 0.09
C GLN A 120 -20.49 -12.31 0.22
N LEU A 121 -21.48 -11.86 -0.56
CA LEU A 121 -21.96 -10.49 -0.50
C LEU A 121 -22.45 -10.19 0.93
N SER A 122 -21.66 -9.39 1.65
CA SER A 122 -21.93 -9.03 3.03
C SER A 122 -21.60 -7.56 3.24
N ILE A 123 -22.29 -6.95 4.21
CA ILE A 123 -22.04 -5.56 4.59
C ILE A 123 -20.56 -5.38 5.00
N SER A 124 -19.98 -6.35 5.71
CA SER A 124 -18.57 -6.33 6.12
C SER A 124 -17.61 -6.31 4.94
N LEU A 125 -17.85 -7.13 3.91
CA LEU A 125 -17.01 -7.17 2.71
C LEU A 125 -17.11 -5.86 1.90
N VAL A 126 -18.32 -5.35 1.70
CA VAL A 126 -18.54 -4.07 0.99
C VAL A 126 -17.91 -2.91 1.76
N PHE A 127 -18.07 -2.89 3.08
CA PHE A 127 -17.45 -1.90 3.95
C PHE A 127 -15.92 -1.96 3.86
N ALA A 128 -15.33 -3.16 3.92
CA ALA A 128 -13.89 -3.33 3.79
C ALA A 128 -13.35 -2.90 2.42
N ALA A 129 -13.98 -3.34 1.33
CA ALA A 129 -13.60 -2.93 -0.02
C ALA A 129 -13.70 -1.40 -0.21
N THR A 130 -14.73 -0.78 0.35
CA THR A 130 -14.94 0.66 0.23
C THR A 130 -13.89 1.44 1.02
N CYS A 131 -13.71 1.11 2.31
CA CYS A 131 -12.81 1.84 3.21
C CYS A 131 -11.34 1.60 2.89
N VAL A 132 -10.93 0.35 2.61
CA VAL A 132 -9.51 0.02 2.41
C VAL A 132 -9.03 0.36 1.00
N PHE A 133 -9.90 0.23 -0.01
CA PHE A 133 -9.50 0.35 -1.41
C PHE A 133 -10.15 1.54 -2.10
N ALA A 134 -11.48 1.56 -2.24
CA ALA A 134 -12.15 2.53 -3.11
C ALA A 134 -11.94 3.98 -2.64
N LEU A 135 -12.08 4.25 -1.35
CA LEU A 135 -11.96 5.58 -0.77
C LEU A 135 -10.53 6.14 -0.86
N PRO A 136 -9.47 5.49 -0.32
CA PRO A 136 -8.12 6.06 -0.38
C PRO A 136 -7.60 6.19 -1.82
N MET A 137 -7.92 5.25 -2.71
CA MET A 137 -7.52 5.34 -4.12
C MET A 137 -8.22 6.50 -4.84
N SER A 138 -9.54 6.62 -4.72
CA SER A 138 -10.30 7.70 -5.36
C SER A 138 -9.86 9.08 -4.86
N MET A 139 -9.63 9.23 -3.55
CA MET A 139 -9.11 10.48 -2.98
C MET A 139 -7.70 10.79 -3.48
N THR A 140 -6.80 9.80 -3.58
CA THR A 140 -5.44 10.00 -4.10
C THR A 140 -5.46 10.49 -5.56
N ILE A 141 -6.30 9.87 -6.40
CA ILE A 141 -6.47 10.28 -7.81
C ILE A 141 -7.08 11.68 -7.87
N PHE A 142 -8.10 11.98 -7.07
CA PHE A 142 -8.72 13.30 -7.00
C PHE A 142 -7.70 14.39 -6.62
N ILE A 143 -6.88 14.15 -5.59
CA ILE A 143 -5.82 15.08 -5.18
C ILE A 143 -4.82 15.31 -6.31
N TYR A 144 -4.42 14.26 -7.03
CA TYR A 144 -3.54 14.39 -8.18
C TYR A 144 -4.15 15.29 -9.27
N LEU A 145 -5.42 15.06 -9.63
CA LEU A 145 -6.11 15.87 -10.63
C LEU A 145 -6.20 17.34 -10.20
N ARG A 146 -6.52 17.60 -8.93
CA ARG A 146 -6.54 18.96 -8.36
C ARG A 146 -5.17 19.61 -8.39
N LEU A 147 -4.11 18.86 -8.07
CA LEU A 147 -2.74 19.36 -8.13
C LEU A 147 -2.30 19.69 -9.57
N VAL A 148 -2.68 18.88 -10.55
CA VAL A 148 -2.45 19.15 -11.98
C VAL A 148 -3.13 20.46 -12.39
N GLN A 149 -4.41 20.63 -12.03
CA GLN A 149 -5.17 21.86 -12.32
C GLN A 149 -4.47 23.08 -11.70
N TYR A 150 -4.10 23.00 -10.43
CA TYR A 150 -3.42 24.07 -9.71
C TYR A 150 -2.07 24.45 -10.36
N VAL A 151 -1.24 23.46 -10.69
CA VAL A 151 0.06 23.71 -11.34
C VAL A 151 -0.11 24.32 -12.74
N LYS A 152 -1.12 23.89 -13.49
CA LYS A 152 -1.44 24.45 -14.81
C LYS A 152 -1.86 25.92 -14.70
N GLU A 153 -2.73 26.26 -13.75
CA GLU A 153 -3.13 27.65 -13.49
C GLU A 153 -1.96 28.52 -13.03
N MET A 154 -1.12 28.00 -12.14
CA MET A 154 0.08 28.68 -11.65
C MET A 154 1.08 28.95 -12.78
N SER A 155 1.21 28.04 -13.75
CA SER A 155 2.06 28.24 -14.93
C SER A 155 1.55 29.29 -15.91
N ARG A 156 0.22 29.53 -15.92
CA ARG A 156 -0.41 30.56 -16.76
C ARG A 156 -0.29 31.96 -16.16
N ARG A 157 -0.18 32.06 -14.84
CA ARG A 157 0.04 33.31 -14.13
C ARG A 157 1.55 33.60 -14.11
N VAL A 158 1.95 34.88 -14.10
CA VAL A 158 3.36 35.29 -13.99
C VAL A 158 3.82 35.05 -12.53
N VAL A 159 3.99 33.79 -12.18
CA VAL A 159 4.38 33.34 -10.85
C VAL A 159 5.88 33.08 -10.83
N LEU A 160 6.53 33.40 -9.71
CA LEU A 160 7.96 33.19 -9.48
C LEU A 160 8.38 31.78 -9.91
N THR A 161 9.36 31.70 -10.82
CA THR A 161 9.90 30.47 -11.41
C THR A 161 10.26 29.41 -10.36
N ASN A 162 10.78 29.83 -9.20
CA ASN A 162 11.13 28.96 -8.08
C ASN A 162 9.92 28.27 -7.43
N SER A 163 8.78 28.96 -7.34
CA SER A 163 7.56 28.37 -6.76
C SER A 163 6.89 27.38 -7.73
N LEU A 164 6.92 27.69 -9.03
CA LEU A 164 6.44 26.78 -10.07
C LEU A 164 7.30 25.51 -10.17
N SER A 165 8.63 25.63 -10.08
CA SER A 165 9.54 24.47 -10.12
C SER A 165 9.32 23.54 -8.91
N ARG A 166 9.13 24.11 -7.71
CA ARG A 166 8.74 23.38 -6.50
C ARG A 166 7.42 22.64 -6.68
N ALA A 167 6.38 23.32 -7.19
CA ALA A 167 5.07 22.72 -7.42
C ALA A 167 5.13 21.56 -8.45
N LYS A 168 5.89 21.73 -9.54
CA LYS A 168 6.15 20.66 -10.52
C LYS A 168 6.87 19.45 -9.91
N ARG A 169 7.82 19.68 -9.00
CA ARG A 169 8.51 18.60 -8.28
C ARG A 169 7.55 17.80 -7.41
N GLU A 170 6.71 18.47 -6.63
CA GLU A 170 5.71 17.79 -5.81
C GLU A 170 4.67 17.05 -6.66
N LEU A 171 4.24 17.64 -7.77
CA LEU A 171 3.36 16.98 -8.74
C LEU A 171 4.00 15.70 -9.31
N LYS A 172 5.29 15.72 -9.64
CA LYS A 172 6.02 14.51 -10.10
C LYS A 172 6.00 13.42 -9.03
N MET A 173 6.08 13.79 -7.75
CA MET A 173 6.03 12.83 -6.65
C MET A 173 4.62 12.27 -6.43
N VAL A 174 3.57 13.10 -6.47
CA VAL A 174 2.17 12.61 -6.41
C VAL A 174 1.84 11.74 -7.63
N ARG A 175 2.36 12.09 -8.82
CA ARG A 175 2.23 11.23 -10.01
C ARG A 175 2.80 9.84 -9.78
N ARG A 176 3.94 9.72 -9.10
CA ARG A 176 4.53 8.41 -8.75
C ARG A 176 3.59 7.61 -7.85
N LEU A 177 2.95 8.24 -6.85
CA LEU A 177 1.96 7.59 -5.99
C LEU A 177 0.75 7.08 -6.79
N VAL A 178 0.23 7.88 -7.72
CA VAL A 178 -0.87 7.45 -8.61
C VAL A 178 -0.44 6.27 -9.48
N ILE A 179 0.80 6.25 -9.98
CA ILE A 179 1.33 5.10 -10.73
C ILE A 179 1.36 3.85 -9.84
N LEU A 180 1.77 3.95 -8.57
CA LEU A 180 1.75 2.82 -7.63
C LEU A 180 0.32 2.30 -7.41
N VAL A 181 -0.64 3.20 -7.20
CA VAL A 181 -2.06 2.85 -7.05
C VAL A 181 -2.59 2.14 -8.32
N ILE A 182 -2.22 2.62 -9.51
CA ILE A 182 -2.60 1.97 -10.77
C ILE A 182 -1.97 0.58 -10.89
N ILE A 183 -0.71 0.40 -10.47
CA ILE A 183 -0.05 -0.91 -10.46
C ILE A 183 -0.82 -1.89 -9.53
N ILE A 184 -1.17 -1.46 -8.31
CA ILE A 184 -1.98 -2.28 -7.39
C ILE A 184 -3.27 -2.70 -8.08
N PHE A 185 -4.02 -1.74 -8.62
CA PHE A 185 -5.31 -2.03 -9.22
C PHE A 185 -5.21 -2.95 -10.44
N ALA A 186 -4.24 -2.70 -11.33
CA ALA A 186 -4.08 -3.48 -12.54
C ALA A 186 -3.68 -4.93 -12.21
N VAL A 187 -2.71 -5.12 -11.31
CA VAL A 187 -2.19 -6.45 -10.96
C VAL A 187 -3.15 -7.21 -10.06
N ALA A 188 -3.84 -6.55 -9.12
CA ALA A 188 -4.84 -7.17 -8.25
C ALA A 188 -6.24 -7.30 -8.88
N SER A 189 -6.44 -6.78 -10.10
CA SER A 189 -7.74 -6.87 -10.80
C SER A 189 -8.31 -8.29 -10.92
N PRO A 190 -7.50 -9.37 -11.12
CA PRO A 190 -8.05 -10.73 -11.18
C PRO A 190 -8.68 -11.16 -9.85
N TYR A 191 -8.08 -10.77 -8.72
CA TYR A 191 -8.68 -11.03 -7.42
C TYR A 191 -10.03 -10.33 -7.25
N ALA A 192 -10.10 -9.04 -7.63
CA ALA A 192 -11.37 -8.30 -7.59
C ALA A 192 -12.44 -8.95 -8.49
N LEU A 193 -12.06 -9.44 -9.68
CA LEU A 193 -12.96 -10.19 -10.56
C LEU A 193 -13.44 -11.49 -9.92
N PHE A 194 -12.57 -12.23 -9.24
CA PHE A 194 -12.97 -13.47 -8.55
C PHE A 194 -13.94 -13.22 -7.40
N VAL A 195 -13.74 -12.13 -6.65
CA VAL A 195 -14.70 -11.69 -5.60
C VAL A 195 -16.03 -11.25 -6.21
N LEU A 196 -16.03 -10.60 -7.38
CA LEU A 196 -17.28 -10.24 -8.06
C LEU A 196 -18.03 -11.48 -8.56
N ILE A 197 -17.32 -12.44 -9.15
CA ILE A 197 -17.90 -13.70 -9.63
C ILE A 197 -18.50 -14.51 -8.48
N SER A 198 -17.90 -14.46 -7.28
CA SER A 198 -18.41 -15.18 -6.11
C SER A 198 -19.73 -14.63 -5.56
N PHE A 199 -20.17 -13.45 -5.98
CA PHE A 199 -21.52 -12.95 -5.68
C PHE A 199 -22.61 -13.64 -6.50
N PHE A 200 -22.26 -14.16 -7.68
CA PHE A 200 -23.23 -14.76 -8.60
C PHE A 200 -23.13 -16.28 -8.68
N THR A 201 -21.94 -16.83 -8.43
CA THR A 201 -21.65 -18.26 -8.59
C THR A 201 -20.82 -18.78 -7.44
N ALA A 202 -20.98 -20.05 -7.08
CA ALA A 202 -20.06 -20.71 -6.15
C ALA A 202 -18.72 -20.93 -6.86
N PRO A 203 -17.64 -20.25 -6.47
CA PRO A 203 -16.35 -20.37 -7.15
C PRO A 203 -15.71 -21.72 -6.84
N PRO A 204 -14.92 -22.29 -7.78
CA PRO A 204 -14.20 -23.52 -7.54
C PRO A 204 -13.13 -23.34 -6.44
N LYS A 205 -12.81 -24.43 -5.71
CA LYS A 205 -11.96 -24.41 -4.50
C LYS A 205 -10.62 -23.65 -4.64
N TYR A 206 -10.01 -23.64 -5.83
CA TYR A 206 -8.69 -23.05 -6.05
C TYR A 206 -8.71 -21.61 -6.59
N HIS A 207 -9.88 -21.06 -6.92
CA HIS A 207 -9.99 -19.79 -7.63
C HIS A 207 -9.46 -18.61 -6.81
N PHE A 208 -9.82 -18.56 -5.52
CA PHE A 208 -9.35 -17.50 -4.64
C PHE A 208 -7.88 -17.63 -4.28
N ARG A 209 -7.35 -18.86 -4.19
CA ARG A 209 -5.91 -19.08 -3.98
C ARG A 209 -5.10 -18.49 -5.12
N ILE A 210 -5.54 -18.71 -6.37
CA ILE A 210 -4.95 -18.07 -7.55
C ILE A 210 -5.09 -16.54 -7.45
N GLY A 211 -6.24 -16.04 -6.99
CA GLY A 211 -6.46 -14.62 -6.74
C GLY A 211 -5.45 -14.01 -5.76
N TYR A 212 -5.10 -14.71 -4.68
CA TYR A 212 -4.13 -14.24 -3.70
C TYR A 212 -2.72 -14.08 -4.29
N ILE A 213 -2.32 -14.94 -5.23
CA ILE A 213 -1.04 -14.78 -5.95
C ILE A 213 -0.99 -13.43 -6.68
N PHE A 214 -2.11 -12.96 -7.25
CA PHE A 214 -2.16 -11.64 -7.87
C PHE A 214 -2.05 -10.49 -6.87
N ILE A 215 -2.56 -10.67 -5.64
CA ILE A 215 -2.32 -9.71 -4.55
C ILE A 215 -0.83 -9.68 -4.21
N ASP A 216 -0.19 -10.83 -4.00
CA ASP A 216 1.23 -10.91 -3.65
C ASP A 216 2.12 -10.29 -4.73
N LEU A 217 1.82 -10.60 -6.01
CA LEU A 217 2.49 -9.99 -7.16
C LEU A 217 2.28 -8.48 -7.21
N SER A 218 1.11 -7.98 -6.82
CA SER A 218 0.83 -6.54 -6.79
C SER A 218 1.68 -5.83 -5.73
N VAL A 219 1.76 -6.39 -4.51
CA VAL A 219 2.59 -5.86 -3.41
C VAL A 219 4.07 -5.89 -3.79
N ALA A 220 4.54 -7.01 -4.37
CA ALA A 220 5.90 -7.12 -4.86
C ALA A 220 6.21 -6.07 -5.95
N SER A 221 5.28 -5.87 -6.89
CA SER A 221 5.41 -4.86 -7.96
C SER A 221 5.49 -3.45 -7.41
N VAL A 222 4.66 -3.11 -6.42
CA VAL A 222 4.70 -1.82 -5.71
C VAL A 222 6.02 -1.61 -5.00
N MET A 223 6.52 -2.62 -4.29
CA MET A 223 7.80 -2.53 -3.59
C MET A 223 8.96 -2.31 -4.55
N ILE A 224 8.97 -3.02 -5.69
CA ILE A 224 9.97 -2.81 -6.75
C ILE A 224 9.86 -1.38 -7.31
N ALA A 225 8.65 -0.91 -7.63
CA ALA A 225 8.43 0.43 -8.17
C ALA A 225 8.82 1.53 -7.17
N LEU A 226 8.50 1.35 -5.88
CA LEU A 226 8.94 2.22 -4.80
C LEU A 226 10.47 2.29 -4.81
N LEU A 227 11.18 1.16 -4.77
CA LEU A 227 12.65 1.14 -4.79
C LEU A 227 13.24 1.87 -6.01
N GLN A 228 12.61 1.74 -7.18
CA GLN A 228 13.04 2.45 -8.40
C GLN A 228 12.84 3.96 -8.32
N PHE A 229 11.78 4.43 -7.65
CA PHE A 229 11.46 5.85 -7.57
C PHE A 229 12.30 6.63 -6.56
N THR A 230 12.94 5.97 -5.59
CA THR A 230 13.73 6.64 -4.55
C THR A 230 15.21 6.67 -4.89
N ASP A 231 15.63 7.78 -5.49
CA ASP A 231 17.01 8.09 -5.87
C ASP A 231 18.05 7.90 -4.73
N PRO A 232 17.83 8.34 -3.47
CA PRO A 232 18.83 8.17 -2.41
C PRO A 232 18.99 6.70 -1.97
N LEU A 233 17.94 5.89 -2.01
CA LEU A 233 18.02 4.45 -1.70
C LEU A 233 18.78 3.72 -2.80
N LYS A 234 18.49 4.05 -4.07
CA LYS A 234 19.24 3.55 -5.22
C LYS A 234 20.73 3.92 -5.14
N ALA A 235 21.05 5.14 -4.70
CA ALA A 235 22.43 5.58 -4.50
C ALA A 235 23.12 4.82 -3.36
N SER A 236 22.45 4.62 -2.21
CA SER A 236 22.98 3.84 -1.08
C SER A 236 23.16 2.37 -1.42
N ILE A 237 22.19 1.74 -2.09
CA ILE A 237 22.28 0.34 -2.55
C ILE A 237 23.41 0.21 -3.58
N LYS A 238 23.51 1.12 -4.55
CA LYS A 238 24.62 1.14 -5.52
C LYS A 238 25.97 1.30 -4.81
N LYS A 239 26.06 2.13 -3.77
CA LYS A 239 27.28 2.27 -2.96
C LYS A 239 27.62 0.99 -2.18
N ILE A 240 26.65 0.25 -1.66
CA ILE A 240 26.88 -1.01 -0.95
C ILE A 240 27.29 -2.12 -1.93
N ILE A 241 26.61 -2.23 -3.07
CA ILE A 241 26.87 -3.27 -4.08
C ILE A 241 28.21 -3.02 -4.80
N TYR A 242 28.47 -1.79 -5.25
CA TYR A 242 29.69 -1.47 -6.00
C TYR A 242 30.86 -1.01 -5.11
N GLY A 243 30.61 -0.50 -3.91
CA GLY A 243 31.66 -0.09 -2.97
C GLY A 243 32.41 -1.26 -2.31
N ARG A 244 31.87 -2.48 -2.41
CA ARG A 244 32.56 -3.70 -1.98
C ARG A 244 33.63 -4.20 -2.97
N SER A 245 33.71 -3.60 -4.16
CA SER A 245 34.63 -4.04 -5.22
C SER A 245 35.97 -3.28 -5.28
N ASN A 246 36.15 -2.23 -4.47
CA ASN A 246 37.34 -1.36 -4.52
C ASN A 246 38.18 -1.43 -3.25
N THR A 247 38.58 -2.63 -2.81
CA THR A 247 39.81 -2.78 -2.01
C THR A 247 40.99 -2.77 -2.97
N VAL A 248 41.50 -1.57 -3.26
CA VAL A 248 42.79 -1.39 -3.91
C VAL A 248 43.86 -1.91 -2.94
N ILE A 249 44.53 -3.00 -3.31
CA ILE A 249 45.71 -3.50 -2.60
C ILE A 249 46.83 -2.49 -2.87
N PRO A 250 47.43 -1.86 -1.85
CA PRO A 250 48.61 -1.02 -2.07
C PRO A 250 49.78 -1.94 -2.46
N THR A 251 50.25 -1.83 -3.70
CA THR A 251 51.56 -2.34 -4.09
C THR A 251 52.60 -1.52 -3.35
N MET A 252 53.26 -2.13 -2.36
CA MET A 252 54.48 -1.60 -1.79
C MET A 252 55.58 -1.63 -2.85
N THR A 253 56.10 -0.46 -3.19
CA THR A 253 57.38 -0.27 -3.88
C THR A 253 58.35 0.38 -2.92
#